data_AF-A0A7S3L7E9-F1
#
_entry.id   AF-A0A7S3L7E9-F1
#
_cell.length_a   1.000
_cell.length_b   1.000
_cell.length_c   1.000
_cell.angle_alpha   90.00
_cell.angle_beta   90.00
_cell.angle_gamma   90.00
#
_symmetry.space_group_name_H-M   'P 1'
#
loop_
_entity.id
_entity.type
_entity.pdbx_description
1 polymer ?
#
loop_
_entity_poly.entity_id
_entity_poly.type
_entity_poly.pdbx_seq_one_letter_code
_entity_poly.pdbx_strand_id
1 'polypeptide(L)'
;MHYLDRIISQIVRPKVSVYMAIDGVAPRAKLNQQRSRRFRSAQEMAEKQDEAPSGAIFDSNCITPGTPFLAMVSETIRYWIRQKCASGDPVWQNLTVIFSGHDIPGEGEHKIMHHIRSMKGNPNYRPNTRHCIYGQDADLIMLGLVTHEPHFTILR
;
A
#
# COMPACT_ATOMS: atom_id res chain seq x y z
N MET A 1 -10.96 0.38 9.34
CA MET A 1 -10.46 1.48 8.47
C MET A 1 -9.96 2.72 9.23
N HIS A 2 -10.06 2.79 10.56
CA HIS A 2 -9.53 3.91 11.36
C HIS A 2 -8.06 4.25 11.10
N TYR A 3 -7.23 3.24 10.82
CA TYR A 3 -5.81 3.45 10.55
C TYR A 3 -5.55 4.31 9.31
N LEU A 4 -6.21 3.97 8.19
CA LEU A 4 -6.11 4.74 6.94
C LEU A 4 -6.66 6.16 7.13
N ASP A 5 -7.79 6.28 7.82
CA ASP A 5 -8.40 7.57 8.10
C ASP A 5 -7.49 8.48 8.93
N ARG A 6 -6.84 7.94 9.97
CA ARG A 6 -5.88 8.68 10.78
C ARG A 6 -4.71 9.18 9.92
N ILE A 7 -4.11 8.32 9.10
CA ILE A 7 -2.99 8.71 8.23
C ILE A 7 -3.43 9.81 7.25
N ILE A 8 -4.55 9.61 6.57
CA ILE A 8 -4.97 10.50 5.48
C ILE A 8 -5.57 11.80 6.02
N SER A 9 -6.57 11.71 6.91
CA SER A 9 -7.35 12.87 7.36
C SER A 9 -6.73 13.64 8.53
N GLN A 10 -5.88 13.01 9.35
CA GLN A 10 -5.35 13.66 10.56
C GLN A 10 -3.85 14.00 10.42
N ILE A 11 -3.04 13.09 9.88
CA ILE A 11 -1.59 13.25 9.82
C ILE A 11 -1.15 13.96 8.54
N VAL A 12 -1.41 13.35 7.37
CA VAL A 12 -0.86 13.82 6.08
C VAL A 12 -1.67 14.95 5.47
N ARG A 13 -3.01 14.88 5.56
CA ARG A 13 -3.96 15.88 5.04
C ARG A 13 -3.64 16.31 3.59
N PRO A 14 -3.60 15.35 2.64
CA PRO A 14 -3.23 15.63 1.25
C PRO A 14 -4.16 16.66 0.62
N LYS A 15 -3.66 17.34 -0.43
CA LYS A 15 -4.38 18.46 -1.09
C LYS A 15 -4.74 18.21 -2.55
N VAL A 16 -4.13 17.20 -3.17
CA VAL A 16 -4.28 16.94 -4.60
C VAL A 16 -4.79 15.53 -4.83
N SER A 17 -4.05 14.52 -4.34
CA SER A 17 -4.39 13.13 -4.57
C SER A 17 -4.00 12.23 -3.41
N VAL A 18 -4.64 11.06 -3.37
CA VAL A 18 -4.27 9.91 -2.54
C VAL A 18 -4.16 8.71 -3.47
N TYR A 19 -2.99 8.08 -3.51
CA TYR A 19 -2.78 6.82 -4.20
C TYR A 19 -2.66 5.69 -3.17
N MET A 20 -3.58 4.73 -3.22
CA MET A 20 -3.55 3.53 -2.39
C MET A 20 -3.23 2.32 -3.25
N ALA A 21 -2.17 1.59 -2.88
CA ALA A 21 -1.69 0.42 -3.61
C ALA A 21 -1.73 -0.82 -2.72
N ILE A 22 -2.35 -1.87 -3.21
CA ILE A 22 -2.20 -3.24 -2.68
C ILE A 22 -1.27 -4.00 -3.62
N ASP A 23 -0.40 -4.84 -3.08
CA ASP A 23 0.43 -5.74 -3.88
C ASP A 23 -0.44 -6.61 -4.80
N GLY A 24 -0.12 -6.59 -6.09
CA GLY A 24 -0.62 -7.57 -7.06
C GLY A 24 0.43 -8.64 -7.32
N VAL A 25 0.28 -9.36 -8.43
CA VAL A 25 1.26 -10.37 -8.83
C VAL A 25 2.62 -9.71 -9.07
N ALA A 26 3.62 -10.10 -8.27
CA ALA A 26 4.96 -9.54 -8.27
C ALA A 26 5.90 -10.25 -9.26
N PRO A 27 7.04 -9.65 -9.63
CA PRO A 27 8.07 -10.31 -10.43
C PRO A 27 8.63 -11.57 -9.77
N ARG A 28 9.17 -12.49 -10.59
CA ARG A 28 9.71 -13.78 -10.13
C ARG A 28 10.76 -13.63 -9.01
N ALA A 29 11.62 -12.61 -9.08
CA ALA A 29 12.62 -12.34 -8.06
C ALA A 29 11.98 -12.11 -6.68
N LYS A 30 10.94 -11.27 -6.60
CA LYS A 30 10.20 -11.02 -5.35
C LYS A 30 9.44 -12.25 -4.90
N LEU A 31 8.79 -12.99 -5.82
CA LEU A 31 8.07 -14.22 -5.49
C LEU A 31 8.99 -15.26 -4.82
N ASN A 32 10.22 -15.42 -5.30
CA ASN A 32 11.21 -16.31 -4.68
C ASN A 32 11.58 -15.86 -3.25
N GLN A 33 11.74 -14.55 -3.04
CA GLN A 33 12.02 -13.97 -1.74
C GLN A 33 10.84 -14.18 -0.77
N GLN A 34 9.60 -13.91 -1.22
CA GLN A 34 8.38 -14.11 -0.44
C GLN A 34 8.17 -15.59 -0.09
N ARG A 35 8.36 -16.51 -1.06
CA ARG A 35 8.29 -17.96 -0.82
C ARG A 35 9.25 -18.40 0.27
N SER A 36 10.51 -17.95 0.20
CA SER A 36 11.55 -18.33 1.18
C SER A 36 11.27 -17.77 2.58
N ARG A 37 10.69 -16.57 2.68
CA ARG A 37 10.26 -15.99 3.98
C ARG A 37 9.10 -16.79 4.58
N ARG A 38 8.06 -17.08 3.79
CA ARG A 38 6.85 -17.79 4.24
C ARG A 38 7.14 -19.22 4.67
N PHE A 39 8.04 -19.90 3.97
CA PHE A 39 8.45 -21.25 4.33
C PHE A 39 9.15 -21.28 5.70
N ARG A 40 10.07 -20.33 5.94
CA ARG A 40 10.75 -20.20 7.24
C ARG A 40 9.78 -19.87 8.36
N SER A 41 8.86 -18.92 8.16
CA SER A 41 7.88 -18.57 9.21
C SER A 41 6.95 -19.74 9.54
N ALA A 42 6.56 -20.54 8.56
CA ALA A 42 5.74 -21.73 8.79
C ALA A 42 6.51 -22.80 9.58
N GLN A 43 7.80 -22.98 9.29
CA GLN A 43 8.67 -23.90 10.02
C GLN A 43 8.87 -23.44 11.48
N GLU A 44 9.18 -22.16 11.69
CA GLU A 44 9.33 -21.58 13.04
C GLU A 44 8.04 -21.68 13.87
N MET A 45 6.87 -21.58 13.23
CA MET A 45 5.58 -21.78 13.90
C MET A 45 5.33 -23.23 14.29
N ALA A 46 5.72 -24.18 13.43
CA ALA A 46 5.61 -25.61 13.73
C ALA A 46 6.56 -26.02 14.87
N GLU A 47 7.76 -25.45 14.94
CA GLU A 47 8.73 -25.69 16.02
C GLU A 47 8.30 -25.10 17.37
N LYS A 48 7.39 -24.11 17.38
CA LYS A 48 6.88 -23.43 18.59
C LYS A 48 5.49 -23.90 19.03
N GLN A 49 4.95 -24.97 18.44
CA GLN A 49 3.60 -25.46 18.73
C GLN A 49 3.39 -25.92 20.18
N ASP A 50 4.45 -26.25 20.92
CA ASP A 50 4.36 -26.62 22.34
C ASP A 50 4.06 -25.42 23.28
N GLU A 51 4.15 -24.17 22.80
CA GLU A 51 3.91 -22.95 23.60
C GLU A 51 2.77 -22.05 23.05
N ALA A 52 2.06 -22.47 22.01
CA ALA A 52 1.13 -21.60 21.29
C ALA A 52 -0.23 -21.42 22.03
N PRO A 53 -0.75 -20.19 22.18
CA PRO A 53 -2.02 -19.93 22.85
C PRO A 53 -3.20 -20.54 22.09
N SER A 54 -4.20 -21.02 22.82
CA SER A 54 -5.38 -21.76 22.34
C SER A 54 -6.40 -20.88 21.58
N GLY A 55 -5.98 -20.22 20.50
CA GLY A 55 -6.83 -19.36 19.68
C GLY A 55 -6.53 -19.53 18.19
N ALA A 56 -7.50 -19.17 17.35
CA ALA A 56 -7.32 -19.17 15.89
C ALA A 56 -6.24 -18.14 15.51
N ILE A 57 -5.06 -18.62 15.13
CA ILE A 57 -3.96 -17.78 14.64
C ILE A 57 -4.34 -17.27 13.24
N PHE A 58 -4.18 -15.97 13.00
CA PHE A 58 -4.39 -15.39 11.68
C PHE A 58 -3.31 -15.87 10.70
N ASP A 59 -3.72 -16.59 9.65
CA ASP A 59 -2.81 -17.03 8.59
C ASP A 59 -2.42 -15.88 7.67
N SER A 60 -1.27 -15.27 7.92
CA SER A 60 -0.75 -14.16 7.11
C SER A 60 -0.50 -14.50 5.63
N ASN A 61 -0.43 -15.79 5.25
CA ASN A 61 -0.33 -16.17 3.84
C ASN A 61 -1.59 -15.79 3.05
N CYS A 62 -2.72 -15.57 3.72
CA CYS A 62 -3.92 -15.06 3.07
C CYS A 62 -3.74 -13.63 2.51
N ILE A 63 -2.71 -12.89 2.92
CA ILE A 63 -2.30 -11.60 2.35
C ILE A 63 -1.48 -11.86 1.07
N THR A 64 -2.14 -12.41 0.05
CA THR A 64 -1.55 -12.73 -1.26
C THR A 64 -2.58 -12.48 -2.36
N PRO A 65 -2.17 -11.93 -3.51
CA PRO A 65 -3.03 -11.86 -4.69
C PRO A 65 -3.63 -13.23 -5.03
N GLY A 66 -4.94 -13.24 -5.32
CA GLY A 66 -5.68 -14.45 -5.67
C GLY A 66 -6.37 -15.16 -4.51
N THR A 67 -6.17 -14.71 -3.26
CA THR A 67 -6.92 -15.25 -2.12
C THR A 67 -8.29 -14.57 -1.98
N PRO A 68 -9.32 -15.28 -1.47
CA PRO A 68 -10.61 -14.66 -1.16
C PRO A 68 -10.49 -13.54 -0.12
N PHE A 69 -9.57 -13.70 0.84
CA PHE A 69 -9.32 -12.70 1.88
C PHE A 69 -8.87 -11.36 1.28
N LEU A 70 -7.86 -11.37 0.40
CA LEU A 70 -7.33 -10.12 -0.16
C LEU A 70 -8.34 -9.45 -1.10
N ALA A 71 -9.15 -10.24 -1.80
CA ALA A 71 -10.28 -9.73 -2.59
C ALA A 71 -11.32 -9.02 -1.72
N MET A 72 -11.72 -9.64 -0.60
CA MET A 72 -12.63 -9.03 0.37
C MET A 72 -12.04 -7.73 0.97
N VAL A 73 -10.76 -7.72 1.33
CA VAL A 73 -10.08 -6.50 1.82
C VAL A 73 -10.11 -5.39 0.77
N SER A 74 -9.82 -5.72 -0.49
CA SER A 74 -9.83 -4.76 -1.60
C SER A 74 -11.22 -4.16 -1.83
N GLU A 75 -12.28 -4.98 -1.82
CA GLU A 75 -13.66 -4.49 -1.91
C GLU A 75 -14.06 -3.63 -0.71
N THR A 76 -13.64 -4.02 0.49
CA THR A 76 -13.89 -3.26 1.72
C THR A 76 -13.25 -1.87 1.64
N ILE A 77 -12.02 -1.77 1.11
CA ILE A 77 -11.35 -0.48 0.91
C ILE A 77 -12.07 0.35 -0.16
N ARG A 78 -12.45 -0.24 -1.30
CA ARG A 78 -13.23 0.46 -2.34
C ARG A 78 -14.53 1.03 -1.78
N TYR A 79 -15.26 0.24 -0.98
CA TYR A 79 -16.48 0.70 -0.33
C TYR A 79 -16.20 1.83 0.67
N TRP A 80 -15.16 1.70 1.50
CA TRP A 80 -14.75 2.75 2.44
C TRP A 80 -14.37 4.06 1.75
N ILE A 81 -13.64 4.00 0.63
CA ILE A 81 -13.31 5.19 -0.18
C ILE A 81 -14.58 5.89 -0.65
N ARG A 82 -15.55 5.14 -1.21
CA ARG A 82 -16.84 5.70 -1.66
C ARG A 82 -17.56 6.41 -0.52
N GLN A 83 -17.60 5.81 0.67
CA GLN A 83 -18.19 6.43 1.84
C GLN A 83 -17.47 7.72 2.25
N LYS A 84 -16.13 7.75 2.22
CA LYS A 84 -15.35 8.94 2.59
C LYS A 84 -15.49 10.07 1.57
N CYS A 85 -15.57 9.76 0.28
CA CYS A 85 -15.88 10.78 -0.73
C CYS A 85 -17.31 11.33 -0.58
N ALA A 86 -18.26 10.51 -0.13
CA ALA A 86 -19.66 10.90 0.07
C ALA A 86 -19.95 11.52 1.47
N SER A 87 -19.01 11.48 2.41
CA SER A 87 -19.26 11.87 3.81
C SER A 87 -19.35 13.38 4.02
N GLY A 88 -18.96 14.19 3.05
CA GLY A 88 -18.80 15.64 3.20
C GLY A 88 -17.55 16.05 3.98
N ASP A 89 -16.64 15.12 4.30
CA ASP A 89 -15.35 15.45 4.94
C ASP A 89 -14.53 16.39 4.04
N PRO A 90 -14.20 17.63 4.50
CA PRO A 90 -13.49 18.61 3.68
C PRO A 90 -12.13 18.13 3.17
N VAL A 91 -11.49 17.17 3.84
CA VAL A 91 -10.25 16.56 3.35
C VAL A 91 -10.50 15.79 2.06
N TRP A 92 -11.62 15.07 1.97
CA TRP A 92 -11.92 14.14 0.87
C TRP A 92 -12.64 14.80 -0.31
N GLN A 93 -13.32 15.94 -0.10
CA GLN A 93 -14.11 16.61 -1.14
C GLN A 93 -13.33 17.00 -2.40
N ASN A 94 -12.05 17.39 -2.25
CA ASN A 94 -11.23 17.89 -3.37
C ASN A 94 -10.06 16.97 -3.72
N LEU A 95 -10.07 15.72 -3.23
CA LEU A 95 -9.00 14.77 -3.48
C LEU A 95 -9.30 13.90 -4.70
N THR A 96 -8.32 13.77 -5.58
CA THR A 96 -8.30 12.69 -6.56
C THR A 96 -7.84 11.41 -5.87
N VAL A 97 -8.76 10.48 -5.62
CA VAL A 97 -8.45 9.20 -4.98
C VAL A 97 -8.24 8.12 -6.04
N ILE A 98 -7.07 7.49 -6.00
CA ILE A 98 -6.67 6.40 -6.90
C ILE A 98 -6.45 5.14 -6.06
N PHE A 99 -7.10 4.06 -6.45
CA PHE A 99 -6.94 2.77 -5.79
C PHE A 99 -6.46 1.71 -6.79
N SER A 100 -5.28 1.15 -6.53
CA SER A 100 -4.70 0.04 -7.28
C SER A 100 -4.76 -1.22 -6.43
N GLY A 101 -5.76 -2.07 -6.69
CA GLY A 101 -6.00 -3.30 -5.93
C GLY A 101 -5.03 -4.43 -6.29
N HIS A 102 -5.25 -5.58 -5.66
CA HIS A 102 -4.48 -6.81 -5.89
C HIS A 102 -4.65 -7.38 -7.31
N ASP A 103 -5.71 -6.96 -8.00
CA ASP A 103 -6.07 -7.33 -9.37
C ASP A 103 -5.20 -6.65 -10.42
N ILE A 104 -4.46 -5.60 -10.05
CA ILE A 104 -3.47 -4.96 -10.91
C ILE A 104 -2.10 -5.57 -10.64
N PRO A 105 -1.35 -6.08 -11.64
CA PRO A 105 -0.01 -6.63 -11.43
C PRO A 105 0.99 -5.61 -10.86
N GLY A 106 2.01 -6.11 -10.16
CA GLY A 106 3.11 -5.32 -9.61
C GLY A 106 3.03 -5.11 -8.10
N GLU A 107 4.19 -4.84 -7.52
CA GLU A 107 4.36 -4.51 -6.09
C GLU A 107 3.82 -3.09 -5.82
N GLY A 108 3.23 -2.88 -4.64
CA GLY A 108 2.57 -1.63 -4.26
C GLY A 108 3.49 -0.42 -4.36
N GLU A 109 4.72 -0.54 -3.85
CA GLU A 109 5.73 0.51 -3.94
C GLU A 109 6.07 0.83 -5.41
N HIS A 110 6.24 -0.18 -6.26
CA HIS A 110 6.57 0.01 -7.67
C HIS A 110 5.41 0.60 -8.48
N LYS A 111 4.16 0.27 -8.12
CA LYS A 111 2.95 0.91 -8.68
C LYS A 111 2.91 2.40 -8.37
N ILE A 112 3.21 2.77 -7.11
CA ILE A 112 3.29 4.18 -6.69
C ILE A 112 4.40 4.89 -7.47
N MET A 113 5.60 4.30 -7.53
CA MET A 113 6.73 4.90 -8.25
C MET A 113 6.46 5.03 -9.75
N HIS A 114 5.75 4.07 -10.35
CA HIS A 114 5.30 4.16 -11.74
C HIS A 114 4.31 5.32 -11.93
N HIS A 115 3.34 5.46 -11.03
CA HIS A 115 2.40 6.58 -11.07
C HIS A 115 3.11 7.94 -10.98
N ILE A 116 4.08 8.09 -10.07
CA ILE A 116 4.88 9.32 -9.96
C ILE A 116 5.62 9.61 -11.26
N ARG A 117 6.33 8.62 -11.83
CA ARG A 117 7.01 8.78 -13.13
C ARG A 117 6.06 9.18 -14.26
N SER A 118 4.87 8.58 -14.30
CA SER A 118 3.84 8.93 -15.28
C SER A 118 3.33 10.36 -15.10
N MET A 119 3.15 10.83 -13.85
CA MET A 119 2.76 12.21 -13.57
C MET A 119 3.82 13.19 -14.06
N LYS A 120 5.11 12.91 -13.83
CA LYS A 120 6.22 13.76 -14.30
C LYS A 120 6.30 13.89 -15.81
N GLY A 121 5.83 12.88 -16.56
CA GLY A 121 5.75 12.94 -18.02
C GLY A 121 4.66 13.87 -18.56
N ASN A 122 3.75 14.35 -17.70
CA ASN A 122 2.69 15.27 -18.09
C ASN A 122 3.26 16.70 -18.24
N PRO A 123 3.03 17.40 -19.36
CA PRO A 123 3.48 18.80 -19.55
C PRO A 123 2.96 19.77 -18.47
N ASN A 124 1.82 19.46 -17.85
CA ASN A 124 1.21 20.27 -16.79
C ASN A 124 1.65 19.85 -15.38
N TYR A 125 2.63 18.95 -15.25
CA TYR A 125 3.17 18.54 -13.96
C TYR A 125 3.79 19.72 -13.23
N ARG A 126 3.48 19.87 -11.94
CA ARG A 126 4.09 20.91 -11.10
C ARG A 126 5.38 20.36 -10.49
N PRO A 127 6.57 20.91 -10.82
CA PRO A 127 7.84 20.34 -10.35
C PRO A 127 8.05 20.37 -8.83
N ASN A 128 7.36 21.27 -8.12
CA ASN A 128 7.40 21.39 -6.66
C ASN A 128 6.24 20.65 -5.97
N THR A 129 5.66 19.64 -6.63
CA THR A 129 4.67 18.76 -5.99
C THR A 129 5.33 18.07 -4.80
N ARG A 130 4.63 18.08 -3.65
CA ARG A 130 5.12 17.48 -2.41
C ARG A 130 4.54 16.09 -2.27
N HIS A 131 5.41 15.08 -2.19
CA HIS A 131 5.03 13.68 -2.07
C HIS A 131 5.25 13.19 -0.65
N CYS A 132 4.30 12.41 -0.14
CA CYS A 132 4.43 11.68 1.11
C CYS A 132 4.04 10.23 0.84
N ILE A 133 4.96 9.29 1.04
CA ILE A 133 4.69 7.86 0.94
C ILE A 133 4.64 7.25 2.34
N TYR A 134 3.64 6.43 2.60
CA TYR A 134 3.54 5.66 3.84
C TYR A 134 3.94 4.20 3.57
N GLY A 135 4.87 3.67 4.36
CA GLY A 135 5.27 2.26 4.30
C GLY A 135 6.45 1.93 5.20
N GLN A 136 6.66 0.63 5.47
CA GLN A 136 7.68 0.15 6.41
C GLN A 136 8.97 -0.34 5.72
N ASP A 137 8.94 -0.53 4.40
CA ASP A 137 10.08 -1.08 3.67
C ASP A 137 11.22 -0.06 3.54
N ALA A 138 12.45 -0.51 3.78
CA ALA A 138 13.65 0.32 3.65
C ALA A 138 13.89 0.76 2.20
N ASP A 139 13.41 -0.03 1.24
CA ASP A 139 13.55 0.21 -0.20
C ASP A 139 12.86 1.52 -0.62
N LEU A 140 11.86 1.98 0.15
CA LEU A 140 11.19 3.26 -0.07
C LEU A 140 12.13 4.47 -0.03
N ILE A 141 13.23 4.41 0.73
CA ILE A 141 14.24 5.48 0.76
C ILE A 141 14.91 5.58 -0.60
N MET A 142 15.40 4.46 -1.11
CA MET A 142 16.07 4.42 -2.42
C MET A 142 15.09 4.73 -3.54
N LEU A 143 13.88 4.17 -3.49
CA LEU A 143 12.81 4.46 -4.45
C LEU A 143 12.42 5.94 -4.46
N GLY A 144 12.34 6.57 -3.27
CA GLY A 144 12.10 8.01 -3.12
C GLY A 144 13.20 8.84 -3.78
N LEU A 145 14.47 8.51 -3.56
CA LEU A 145 15.61 9.22 -4.15
C LEU A 145 15.62 9.12 -5.68
N VAL A 146 15.39 7.94 -6.25
CA VAL A 146 15.39 7.75 -7.72
C VAL A 146 14.17 8.37 -8.41
N THR A 147 13.17 8.87 -7.66
CA THR A 147 12.12 9.69 -8.27
C THR A 147 12.64 11.03 -8.77
N HIS A 148 13.76 11.52 -8.22
CA HIS A 148 14.27 12.88 -8.44
C HIS A 148 13.20 13.96 -8.16
N GLU A 149 12.32 13.74 -7.19
CA GLU A 149 11.39 14.75 -6.69
C GLU A 149 12.05 15.55 -5.55
N PRO A 150 12.07 16.89 -5.63
CA PRO A 150 12.76 17.73 -4.63
C PRO A 150 12.07 17.71 -3.27
N HIS A 151 10.80 17.32 -3.21
CA HIS A 151 9.99 17.33 -2.00
C HIS A 151 9.34 15.96 -1.80
N PHE A 152 10.10 15.03 -1.23
CA PHE A 152 9.66 13.66 -1.00
C PHE A 152 9.88 13.27 0.47
N THR A 153 8.80 12.86 1.15
CA THR A 153 8.83 12.43 2.55
C THR A 153 8.34 10.99 2.67
N ILE A 154 8.97 10.23 3.57
CA ILE A 154 8.53 8.89 3.95
C ILE A 154 7.94 8.96 5.35
N LEU A 155 6.72 8.42 5.51
CA LEU A 155 6.03 8.27 6.78
C LEU A 155 6.02 6.79 7.16
N ARG A 156 6.35 6.48 8.41
CA ARG A 156 6.41 5.13 8.97
C ARG A 156 5.83 5.10 10.38
#